data_AF-A0A9D4DG89-F1
#
_entry.id   AF-A0A9D4DG89-F1
#
_cell.length_a   1.000
_cell.length_b   1.000
_cell.length_c   1.000
_cell.angle_alpha   90.00
_cell.angle_beta   90.00
_cell.angle_gamma   90.00
#
_symmetry.space_group_name_H-M   'P 1'
#
loop_
_entity.id
_entity.type
_entity.pdbx_description
1 polymer ?
#
loop_
_entity_poly.entity_id
_entity_poly.type
_entity_poly.pdbx_seq_one_letter_code
_entity_poly.pdbx_strand_id
1 'polypeptide(L)'
;MWKYDLGTVADLADDTPTKGRWKKRVQNAVHSYWSIQIDSLTPLYSTLFFLRQDKYIPGKILPMLSLEYTGRESEPLKTKIRLLTGTYMLQTKRKNFNQFDIYPTCQICCEENETAKHFVLKCSALQSVTQPIMVDIERQWEVITETSFNTLLIDEQLYIYSSTVGQL
;
A
#
# COMPACT_ATOMS: atom_id res chain seq x y z
N MET A 1 14.32 -13.55 17.86
CA MET A 1 14.22 -12.87 19.17
C MET A 1 14.59 -11.39 19.12
N TRP A 2 15.62 -11.00 18.37
CA TRP A 2 16.18 -9.63 18.46
C TRP A 2 15.29 -8.52 17.91
N LYS A 3 14.34 -8.84 17.02
CA LYS A 3 13.47 -7.82 16.40
C LYS A 3 12.59 -7.06 17.40
N TYR A 4 12.16 -7.69 18.48
CA TYR A 4 11.17 -7.13 19.42
C TYR A 4 11.77 -6.76 20.78
N ASP A 5 13.09 -6.83 20.92
CA ASP A 5 13.80 -6.55 22.17
C ASP A 5 13.16 -7.21 23.41
N LEU A 6 12.97 -8.53 23.34
CA LEU A 6 12.31 -9.30 24.40
C LEU A 6 13.18 -9.50 25.66
N GLY A 7 14.39 -8.95 25.67
CA GLY A 7 15.46 -9.28 26.62
C GLY A 7 16.24 -10.55 26.24
N THR A 8 17.26 -10.85 27.03
CA THR A 8 18.05 -12.07 26.93
C THR A 8 17.33 -13.25 27.60
N VAL A 9 17.76 -14.48 27.33
CA VAL A 9 17.18 -15.68 27.96
C VAL A 9 17.32 -15.64 29.49
N ALA A 10 18.35 -14.99 30.03
CA ALA A 10 18.52 -14.80 31.47
C ALA A 10 17.41 -13.91 32.05
N ASP A 11 17.05 -12.81 31.36
CA ASP A 11 15.94 -11.91 31.74
C ASP A 11 14.55 -12.59 31.69
N LEU A 12 14.49 -13.81 31.14
CA LEU A 12 13.30 -14.65 31.05
C LEU A 12 13.28 -15.76 32.10
N ALA A 13 14.44 -16.11 32.66
CA ALA A 13 14.60 -17.21 33.61
C ALA A 13 14.38 -16.76 35.07
N ASP A 14 14.62 -15.49 35.40
CA ASP A 14 14.57 -14.97 36.77
C ASP A 14 13.15 -14.79 37.36
N ASP A 15 12.09 -14.92 36.55
CA ASP A 15 10.71 -14.91 37.02
C ASP A 15 9.98 -16.00 36.26
N THR A 16 9.74 -17.19 36.83
CA THR A 16 9.00 -18.29 36.15
C THR A 16 7.64 -17.76 35.68
N PRO A 17 7.50 -17.34 34.42
CA PRO A 17 6.35 -16.56 34.05
C PRO A 17 5.23 -17.56 33.80
N THR A 18 4.06 -17.34 34.41
CA THR A 18 2.88 -18.07 33.96
C THR A 18 2.68 -17.82 32.47
N LYS A 19 2.11 -18.80 31.75
CA LYS A 19 1.82 -18.68 30.30
C LYS A 19 1.13 -17.35 29.94
N GLY A 20 0.25 -16.87 30.82
CA GLY A 20 -0.43 -15.58 30.68
C GLY A 20 0.51 -14.37 30.78
N ARG A 21 1.41 -14.33 31.77
CA ARG A 21 2.42 -13.27 31.90
C ARG A 21 3.35 -13.24 30.69
N TRP A 22 3.82 -14.41 30.25
CA TRP A 22 4.67 -14.52 29.07
C TRP A 22 3.98 -13.97 27.82
N LYS A 23 2.74 -14.41 27.56
CA LYS A 23 1.94 -13.91 26.44
C LYS A 23 1.79 -12.39 26.48
N LYS A 24 1.49 -11.82 27.65
CA LYS A 24 1.36 -10.36 27.84
C LYS A 24 2.68 -9.63 27.58
N ARG A 25 3.82 -10.15 28.05
CA ARG A 25 5.15 -9.57 27.81
C ARG A 25 5.48 -9.54 26.31
N VAL A 26 5.27 -10.65 25.61
CA VAL A 26 5.48 -10.74 24.15
C VAL A 26 4.56 -9.77 23.41
N GLN A 27 3.27 -9.73 23.77
CA GLN A 27 2.32 -8.79 23.18
C GLN A 27 2.76 -7.35 23.36
N ASN A 28 3.18 -6.96 24.57
CA ASN A 28 3.66 -5.61 24.86
C ASN A 28 4.91 -5.27 24.06
N ALA A 29 5.90 -6.18 23.98
CA ALA A 29 7.13 -5.93 23.24
C ALA A 29 6.90 -5.77 21.73
N VAL A 30 6.09 -6.65 21.14
CA VAL A 30 5.68 -6.54 19.73
C VAL A 30 4.92 -5.23 19.51
N HIS A 31 4.00 -4.90 20.41
CA HIS A 31 3.21 -3.68 20.33
C HIS A 31 4.11 -2.44 20.38
N SER A 32 4.97 -2.32 21.39
CA SER A 32 5.91 -1.20 21.55
C SER A 32 6.83 -1.03 20.35
N TYR A 33 7.39 -2.13 19.82
CA TYR A 33 8.21 -2.08 18.62
C TYR A 33 7.45 -1.46 17.46
N TRP A 34 6.23 -1.93 17.19
CA TRP A 34 5.43 -1.39 16.08
C TRP A 34 4.93 0.03 16.34
N SER A 35 4.68 0.43 17.59
CA SER A 35 4.40 1.83 17.95
C SER A 35 5.54 2.73 17.50
N ILE A 36 6.77 2.40 17.90
CA ILE A 36 7.98 3.17 17.57
C ILE A 36 8.19 3.21 16.07
N GLN A 37 8.03 2.07 15.38
CA GLN A 37 8.16 2.03 13.93
C GLN A 37 7.12 2.92 13.24
N ILE A 38 5.85 2.84 13.63
CA ILE A 38 4.79 3.68 13.05
C ILE A 38 5.08 5.16 13.30
N ASP A 39 5.44 5.55 14.52
CA ASP A 39 5.78 6.94 14.83
C ASP A 39 7.00 7.43 14.04
N SER A 40 8.01 6.59 13.85
CA SER A 40 9.21 6.94 13.06
C SER A 40 8.94 7.06 11.55
N LEU A 41 7.99 6.29 11.04
CA LEU A 41 7.65 6.24 9.61
C LEU A 41 6.54 7.24 9.25
N THR A 42 5.73 7.69 10.22
CA THR A 42 4.63 8.64 9.98
C THR A 42 5.07 9.94 9.29
N PRO A 43 6.22 10.56 9.63
CA PRO A 43 6.71 11.75 8.91
C PRO A 43 7.00 11.49 7.42
N LEU A 44 7.37 10.25 7.07
CA LEU A 44 7.69 9.84 5.71
C LEU A 44 6.44 9.41 4.94
N TYR A 45 5.48 8.82 5.64
CA TYR A 45 4.26 8.27 5.08
C TYR A 45 3.06 8.80 5.86
N SER A 46 2.47 9.88 5.37
CA SER A 46 1.30 10.54 5.99
C SER A 46 0.13 9.58 6.21
N THR A 47 0.03 8.50 5.44
CA THR A 47 -0.95 7.43 5.55
C THR A 47 -0.80 6.58 6.82
N LEU A 48 0.40 6.46 7.38
CA LEU A 48 0.63 5.72 8.62
C LEU A 48 0.10 6.47 9.85
N PHE A 49 -0.22 7.76 9.71
CA PHE A 49 -0.91 8.55 10.74
C PHE A 49 -2.16 7.83 11.27
N PHE A 50 -2.92 7.17 10.39
CA PHE A 50 -4.14 6.47 10.78
C PHE A 50 -3.89 5.16 11.55
N LEU A 51 -2.66 4.65 11.54
CA LEU A 51 -2.24 3.47 12.28
C LEU A 51 -1.63 3.80 13.64
N ARG A 52 -1.50 5.09 14.00
CA ARG A 52 -0.98 5.49 15.31
C ARG A 52 -1.92 5.04 16.43
N GLN A 53 -1.34 4.54 17.50
CA GLN A 53 -2.07 3.90 18.59
C GLN A 53 -2.89 4.88 19.44
N ASP A 54 -2.50 6.16 19.51
CA ASP A 54 -3.31 7.20 20.16
C ASP A 54 -4.65 7.43 19.45
N LYS A 55 -4.77 6.99 18.18
CA LYS A 55 -6.01 7.01 17.40
C LYS A 55 -6.75 5.68 17.41
N TYR A 56 -6.09 4.58 17.81
CA TYR A 56 -6.73 3.28 17.94
C TYR A 56 -7.36 3.12 19.33
N ILE A 57 -8.69 3.10 19.37
CA ILE A 57 -9.44 2.81 20.60
C ILE A 57 -9.82 1.33 20.56
N PRO A 58 -9.36 0.49 21.50
CA PRO A 58 -9.74 -0.93 21.54
C PRO A 58 -11.26 -1.11 21.49
N GLY A 59 -11.72 -2.00 20.61
CA GLY A 59 -13.16 -2.25 20.39
C GLY A 59 -13.85 -1.24 19.46
N LYS A 60 -13.15 -0.18 19.02
CA LYS A 60 -13.62 0.69 17.94
C LYS A 60 -12.88 0.36 16.66
N ILE A 61 -13.64 0.25 15.58
CA ILE A 61 -13.11 0.10 14.25
C ILE A 61 -12.34 1.38 13.90
N LEU A 62 -11.14 1.25 13.33
CA LEU A 62 -10.36 2.40 12.88
C LEU A 62 -11.24 3.27 11.96
N PRO A 63 -11.21 4.61 12.05
CA PRO A 63 -12.14 5.46 11.29
C PRO A 63 -12.15 5.20 9.78
N MET A 64 -11.01 4.81 9.21
CA MET A 64 -10.86 4.43 7.79
C MET A 64 -11.44 3.04 7.44
N LEU A 65 -11.80 2.24 8.45
CA LEU A 65 -12.34 0.90 8.34
C LEU A 65 -13.81 0.83 8.81
N SER A 66 -14.44 1.95 9.15
CA SER A 66 -15.73 2.06 9.89
C SER A 66 -16.98 1.48 9.20
N LEU A 67 -16.84 0.75 8.11
CA LEU A 67 -17.95 0.06 7.47
C LEU A 67 -18.09 -1.34 8.09
N GLU A 68 -19.33 -1.76 8.34
CA GLU A 68 -19.65 -3.13 8.72
C GLU A 68 -19.34 -4.08 7.56
N TYR A 69 -18.07 -4.47 7.46
CA TYR A 69 -17.63 -5.28 6.33
C TYR A 69 -18.10 -6.72 6.46
N THR A 70 -18.98 -7.13 5.56
CA THR A 70 -19.22 -8.53 5.22
C THR A 70 -17.93 -9.17 4.69
N GLY A 71 -17.82 -10.50 4.68
CA GLY A 71 -16.61 -11.20 4.19
C GLY A 71 -16.13 -10.76 2.80
N ARG A 72 -17.04 -10.29 1.93
CA ARG A 72 -16.73 -9.73 0.61
C ARG A 72 -16.00 -8.38 0.65
N GLU A 73 -16.26 -7.57 1.66
CA GLU A 73 -15.70 -6.23 1.75
C GLU A 73 -14.35 -6.22 2.50
N SER A 74 -13.93 -7.37 3.04
CA SER A 74 -12.62 -7.55 3.65
C SER A 74 -11.45 -7.46 2.66
N GLU A 75 -11.67 -7.81 1.39
CA GLU A 75 -10.62 -7.77 0.36
C GLU A 75 -10.25 -6.32 -0.05
N PRO A 76 -11.22 -5.43 -0.36
CA PRO A 76 -10.93 -4.00 -0.53
C PRO A 76 -10.18 -3.40 0.66
N LEU A 77 -10.52 -3.82 1.88
CA LEU A 77 -9.86 -3.37 3.09
C LEU A 77 -8.39 -3.77 3.17
N LYS A 78 -8.09 -5.04 2.88
CA LYS A 78 -6.71 -5.54 2.81
C LYS A 78 -5.91 -4.79 1.78
N THR A 79 -6.51 -4.49 0.62
CA THR A 79 -5.88 -3.68 -0.42
C THR A 79 -5.56 -2.27 0.06
N LYS A 80 -6.52 -1.58 0.70
CA LYS A 80 -6.30 -0.26 1.30
C LYS A 80 -5.17 -0.28 2.33
N ILE A 81 -5.16 -1.23 3.26
CA ILE A 81 -4.09 -1.34 4.27
C ILE A 81 -2.73 -1.58 3.60
N ARG A 82 -2.67 -2.44 2.59
CA ARG A 82 -1.43 -2.68 1.83
C ARG A 82 -0.92 -1.43 1.12
N LEU A 83 -1.83 -0.62 0.56
CA LEU A 83 -1.47 0.66 -0.04
C LEU A 83 -0.90 1.62 1.00
N LEU A 84 -1.60 1.79 2.13
CA LEU A 84 -1.18 2.68 3.22
C LEU A 84 0.19 2.30 3.81
N THR A 85 0.49 1.00 3.85
CA THR A 85 1.75 0.45 4.37
C THR A 85 2.85 0.31 3.31
N GLY A 86 2.60 0.70 2.05
CA GLY A 86 3.57 0.55 0.96
C GLY A 86 3.89 -0.92 0.60
N THR A 87 3.07 -1.87 1.06
CA THR A 87 3.23 -3.30 0.79
C THR A 87 2.35 -3.79 -0.36
N TYR A 88 1.69 -2.86 -1.06
CA TYR A 88 0.84 -3.18 -2.19
C TYR A 88 1.65 -3.59 -3.42
N MET A 89 1.57 -4.87 -3.78
CA MET A 89 2.06 -5.39 -5.05
C MET A 89 0.93 -5.50 -6.07
N LEU A 90 1.11 -4.91 -7.25
CA LEU A 90 0.21 -5.01 -8.40
C LEU A 90 -0.01 -6.47 -8.82
N GLN A 91 -1.23 -6.86 -9.25
CA GLN A 91 -1.53 -8.22 -9.67
C GLN A 91 -0.60 -8.70 -10.78
N THR A 92 -0.30 -7.83 -11.75
CA THR A 92 0.64 -8.14 -12.84
C THR A 92 2.04 -8.49 -12.35
N LYS A 93 2.52 -7.89 -11.26
CA LYS A 93 3.80 -8.24 -10.64
C LYS A 93 3.71 -9.51 -9.80
N ARG A 94 2.57 -9.77 -9.15
CA ARG A 94 2.39 -10.97 -8.33
C ARG A 94 2.44 -12.26 -9.15
N LYS A 95 2.02 -12.22 -10.43
CA LYS A 95 2.04 -13.39 -11.31
C LYS A 95 3.44 -14.04 -11.39
N ASN A 96 4.50 -13.25 -11.27
CA ASN A 96 5.87 -13.74 -11.30
C ASN A 96 6.29 -14.51 -10.04
N PHE A 97 5.54 -14.38 -8.94
CA PHE A 97 5.90 -14.95 -7.63
C PHE A 97 4.94 -16.04 -7.15
N ASN A 98 3.79 -16.22 -7.80
CA ASN A 98 2.82 -17.26 -7.44
C ASN A 98 2.86 -18.42 -8.43
N GLN A 99 2.69 -19.62 -7.88
CA GLN A 99 2.55 -20.86 -8.66
C GLN A 99 1.14 -21.01 -9.26
N PHE A 100 0.18 -20.23 -8.76
CA PHE A 100 -1.22 -20.28 -9.18
C PHE A 100 -1.57 -19.10 -10.09
N ASP A 101 -2.53 -19.31 -10.98
CA ASP A 101 -3.09 -18.25 -11.81
C ASP A 101 -3.70 -17.16 -10.94
N ILE A 102 -3.18 -15.95 -11.12
CA ILE A 102 -3.70 -14.75 -10.47
C ILE A 102 -4.62 -14.05 -11.45
N TYR A 103 -5.83 -13.75 -10.99
CA TYR A 103 -6.76 -12.92 -11.76
C TYR A 103 -6.17 -11.50 -11.91
N PRO A 104 -5.89 -11.03 -13.14
CA PRO A 104 -5.12 -9.81 -13.35
C PRO A 104 -5.89 -8.53 -13.02
N THR A 105 -7.18 -8.60 -12.70
CA THR A 105 -8.03 -7.42 -12.47
C THR A 105 -7.62 -6.61 -11.23
N CYS A 106 -7.71 -5.28 -11.38
CA CYS A 106 -7.48 -4.28 -10.34
C CYS A 106 -8.34 -4.55 -9.12
N GLN A 107 -7.71 -4.70 -7.96
CA GLN A 107 -8.40 -4.96 -6.69
C GLN A 107 -9.00 -3.69 -6.07
N ILE A 108 -8.89 -2.55 -6.77
CA ILE A 108 -9.38 -1.25 -6.31
C ILE A 108 -10.64 -0.87 -7.08
N CYS A 109 -10.58 -0.80 -8.42
CA CYS A 109 -11.75 -0.48 -9.24
C CYS A 109 -12.51 -1.72 -9.74
N CYS A 110 -11.89 -2.90 -9.76
CA CYS A 110 -12.48 -4.13 -10.27
C CYS A 110 -12.88 -4.11 -11.77
N GLU A 111 -12.40 -3.14 -12.56
CA GLU A 111 -12.81 -2.94 -13.96
C GLU A 111 -11.81 -3.48 -14.99
N GLU A 112 -10.52 -3.18 -14.84
CA GLU A 112 -9.48 -3.51 -15.84
C GLU A 112 -8.31 -4.31 -15.23
N ASN A 113 -7.43 -4.81 -16.09
CA ASN A 113 -6.18 -5.45 -15.67
C ASN A 113 -5.26 -4.47 -14.93
N GLU A 114 -4.77 -4.89 -13.77
CA GLU A 114 -3.91 -4.11 -12.89
C GLU A 114 -2.47 -4.04 -13.39
N THR A 115 -2.26 -3.19 -14.39
CA THR A 115 -0.93 -2.75 -14.82
C THR A 115 -0.49 -1.52 -14.04
N ALA A 116 0.81 -1.19 -14.09
CA ALA A 116 1.31 0.06 -13.52
C ALA A 116 0.64 1.28 -14.18
N LYS A 117 0.44 1.23 -15.51
CA LYS A 117 -0.27 2.28 -16.26
C LYS A 117 -1.71 2.44 -15.80
N HIS A 118 -2.44 1.33 -15.61
CA HIS A 118 -3.80 1.39 -15.08
C HIS A 118 -3.81 1.99 -13.67
N PHE A 119 -2.99 1.45 -12.76
CA PHE A 119 -2.96 1.86 -11.37
C PHE A 119 -2.63 3.37 -11.18
N VAL A 120 -1.66 3.88 -11.93
CA VAL A 120 -1.20 5.27 -11.78
C VAL A 120 -2.07 6.26 -12.57
N LEU A 121 -2.50 5.89 -13.79
CA LEU A 121 -3.09 6.84 -14.74
C LEU A 121 -4.57 6.63 -15.06
N LYS A 122 -5.12 5.42 -14.87
CA LYS A 122 -6.46 5.09 -15.38
C LYS A 122 -7.46 4.59 -14.32
N CYS A 123 -6.99 4.19 -13.15
CA CYS A 123 -7.84 3.62 -12.12
C CYS A 123 -8.87 4.67 -11.67
N SER A 124 -10.13 4.48 -12.05
CA SER A 124 -11.28 5.35 -11.75
C SER A 124 -11.40 5.62 -10.25
N ALA A 125 -11.18 4.58 -9.43
CA ALA A 125 -11.21 4.66 -7.98
C ALA A 125 -10.08 5.50 -7.35
N LEU A 126 -9.00 5.77 -8.10
CA LEU A 126 -7.86 6.57 -7.63
C LEU A 126 -7.82 7.97 -8.27
N GLN A 127 -8.71 8.27 -9.21
CA GLN A 127 -8.68 9.48 -10.02
C GLN A 127 -8.71 10.77 -9.18
N SER A 128 -9.47 10.78 -8.08
CA SER A 128 -9.53 11.94 -7.17
C SER A 128 -8.19 12.27 -6.50
N VAL A 129 -7.32 11.27 -6.33
CA VAL A 129 -5.99 11.43 -5.75
C VAL A 129 -4.94 11.68 -6.84
N THR A 130 -5.05 11.01 -7.98
CA THR A 130 -4.05 11.09 -9.05
C THR A 130 -4.20 12.36 -9.89
N GLN A 131 -5.42 12.85 -10.13
CA GLN A 131 -5.65 14.01 -11.00
C GLN A 131 -4.90 15.28 -10.55
N PRO A 132 -4.91 15.69 -9.26
CA PRO A 132 -4.16 16.87 -8.83
C PRO A 132 -2.65 16.72 -8.99
N ILE A 133 -2.14 15.50 -8.78
CA ILE A 133 -0.72 15.18 -8.95
C ILE A 133 -0.35 15.26 -10.44
N MET A 134 -1.19 14.72 -11.32
CA MET A 134 -0.98 14.78 -12.77
C MET A 134 -0.95 16.22 -13.27
N VAL A 135 -1.86 17.08 -12.81
CA VAL A 135 -1.86 18.52 -13.16
C VAL A 135 -0.56 19.20 -12.70
N ASP A 136 -0.05 18.85 -11.51
CA ASP A 136 1.22 19.40 -11.05
C ASP A 136 2.42 18.90 -11.87
N ILE A 137 2.43 17.61 -12.24
CA ILE A 137 3.45 17.02 -13.13
C ILE A 137 3.42 17.69 -14.50
N GLU A 138 2.24 17.85 -15.10
CA GLU A 138 2.04 18.54 -16.38
C GLU A 138 2.60 19.97 -16.32
N ARG A 139 2.25 20.72 -15.26
CA ARG A 139 2.76 22.07 -15.05
C ARG A 139 4.28 22.11 -14.91
N GLN A 140 4.86 21.22 -14.11
CA GLN A 140 6.32 21.15 -13.93
C GLN A 140 7.03 20.78 -15.23
N TRP A 141 6.46 19.85 -16.01
CA TRP A 141 6.99 19.45 -17.31
C TRP A 141 7.05 20.62 -18.29
N GLU A 142 5.97 21.39 -18.40
CA GLU A 142 5.89 22.56 -19.27
C GLU A 142 6.93 23.61 -18.89
N VAL A 143 7.15 23.84 -17.60
CA VAL A 143 8.18 24.79 -17.10
C VAL A 143 9.60 24.31 -17.45
N ILE A 144 9.87 23.01 -17.34
CA ILE A 144 11.22 22.46 -17.55
C ILE A 144 11.57 22.34 -19.03
N THR A 145 10.60 21.95 -19.86
CA THR A 145 10.85 21.57 -21.26
C THR A 145 10.36 22.59 -22.27
N GLU A 146 9.55 23.56 -21.85
CA GLU A 146 8.86 24.51 -22.74
C GLU A 146 7.95 23.80 -23.77
N THR A 147 7.56 22.55 -23.51
CA THR A 147 6.67 21.75 -24.36
C THR A 147 5.43 21.30 -23.62
N SER A 148 4.28 21.23 -24.31
CA SER A 148 3.06 20.70 -23.72
C SER A 148 3.17 19.20 -23.47
N PHE A 149 2.78 18.76 -22.27
CA PHE A 149 2.79 17.36 -21.86
C PHE A 149 1.93 16.47 -22.79
N ASN A 150 0.86 17.03 -23.36
CA ASN A 150 -0.02 16.32 -24.29
C ASN A 150 0.68 15.92 -25.60
N THR A 151 1.73 16.63 -25.99
CA THR A 151 2.50 16.33 -27.22
C THR A 151 3.20 14.97 -27.12
N LEU A 152 3.66 14.57 -25.93
CA LEU A 152 4.34 13.29 -25.70
C LEU A 152 3.40 12.09 -25.83
N LEU A 153 2.13 12.25 -25.41
CA LEU A 153 1.14 11.19 -25.49
C LEU A 153 0.79 10.84 -26.94
N ILE A 154 0.91 11.82 -27.84
CA ILE A 154 0.69 11.63 -29.28
C ILE A 154 1.87 10.84 -29.88
N ASP A 155 3.10 11.21 -29.54
CA ASP A 155 4.31 10.52 -30.06
C ASP A 155 4.39 9.06 -29.61
N GLU A 156 3.98 8.75 -28.37
CA GLU A 156 3.97 7.38 -27.85
C GLU A 156 2.91 6.51 -28.57
N GLN A 157 1.75 7.08 -28.90
CA GLN A 157 0.73 6.38 -29.70
C GLN A 157 1.19 6.12 -31.14
N LEU A 158 1.87 7.09 -31.77
CA LEU A 158 2.44 6.93 -33.11
C LEU A 158 3.57 5.89 -33.13
N TYR A 159 4.38 5.81 -32.08
CA TYR A 159 5.44 4.80 -31.95
C TYR A 159 4.87 3.38 -31.81
N ILE A 160 3.82 3.19 -31.01
CA ILE A 160 3.15 1.89 -30.86
C ILE A 160 2.47 1.47 -32.19
N TYR A 161 1.89 2.42 -32.92
CA TYR A 161 1.24 2.15 -34.20
C TYR A 161 2.24 1.74 -35.29
N SER A 162 3.39 2.42 -35.37
CA SER A 162 4.44 2.08 -36.35
C SER A 162 5.13 0.75 -36.07
N SER A 163 5.25 0.35 -34.81
CA SER A 163 5.86 -0.94 -34.42
C SER A 163 4.93 -2.15 -34.57
N THR A 164 3.61 -1.95 -34.62
CA THR A 164 2.64 -3.03 -34.85
C THR A 164 2.32 -3.26 -36.33
N VAL A 165 2.42 -2.24 -37.18
CA VAL A 165 2.13 -2.36 -38.62
C VAL A 165 3.30 -2.97 -39.42
N GLY A 166 4.54 -2.94 -38.89
CA GLY A 166 5.72 -3.50 -39.54
C GLY A 166 5.92 -5.02 -39.42
N GLN A 167 4.97 -5.77 -38.87
CA GLN A 167 5.06 -7.23 -38.67
C GLN A 167 4.00 -8.04 -39.44
N LEU A 168 3.32 -7.43 -40.42
CA LEU A 168 2.38 -8.10 -41.32
C LEU A 168 3.01 -8.40 -42.68
#